data_AF-A0A850CPM5-F1
#
_entry.id   AF-A0A850CPM5-F1
#
_cell.length_a   1.000
_cell.length_b   1.000
_cell.length_c   1.000
_cell.angle_alpha   90.00
_cell.angle_beta   90.00
_cell.angle_gamma   90.00
#
_symmetry.space_group_name_H-M   'P 1'
#
loop_
_entity.id
_entity.type
_entity.pdbx_description
1 polymer ?
#
loop_
_entity_poly.entity_id
_entity_poly.type
_entity_poly.pdbx_seq_one_letter_code
_entity_poly.pdbx_strand_id
1 'polypeptide(L)' 'ISGPTRESRGSLLELTWNATEPLTLDDGSTRGFLEDGDTVTMTAWAPGPDGARIGIAEVTGTILPAR' A
#
# COMPACT_ATOMS: atom_id res chain seq x y z
N ILE A 1 -8.65 -3.32 1.06
CA ILE A 1 -9.47 -4.24 0.21
C ILE A 1 -8.54 -5.35 -0.22
N SER A 2 -8.91 -6.61 -0.02
CA SER A 2 -8.04 -7.76 -0.30
C SER A 2 -8.61 -8.64 -1.41
N GLY A 3 -7.79 -8.96 -2.40
CA GLY A 3 -8.10 -9.93 -3.46
C GLY A 3 -7.52 -11.32 -3.15
N PRO A 4 -7.62 -12.25 -4.13
CA PRO A 4 -7.22 -13.65 -3.94
C PRO A 4 -5.69 -13.89 -4.00
N THR A 5 -4.92 -12.98 -4.63
CA THR A 5 -3.47 -13.14 -4.76
C THR A 5 -2.72 -12.43 -3.63
N ARG A 6 -1.49 -12.84 -3.35
CA ARG A 6 -0.64 -12.22 -2.31
C ARG A 6 -0.49 -10.72 -2.55
N GLU A 7 -0.25 -10.32 -3.79
CA GLU A 7 0.00 -8.93 -4.21
C GLU A 7 -1.27 -8.07 -4.13
N SER A 8 -2.45 -8.71 -4.04
CA SER A 8 -3.74 -8.03 -3.92
C SER A 8 -4.24 -7.89 -2.48
N ARG A 9 -3.43 -8.25 -1.47
CA ARG A 9 -3.77 -8.10 -0.05
C ARG A 9 -3.80 -6.62 0.35
N GLY A 10 -4.77 -6.26 1.19
CA GLY A 10 -5.12 -4.86 1.47
C GLY A 10 -4.47 -4.24 2.70
N SER A 11 -3.56 -4.94 3.38
CA SER A 11 -2.91 -4.46 4.61
C SER A 11 -1.51 -5.04 4.76
N LEU A 12 -0.63 -4.37 5.52
CA LEU A 12 0.69 -4.91 5.86
C LEU A 12 0.59 -6.16 6.73
N LEU A 13 -0.42 -6.28 7.59
CA LEU A 13 -0.70 -7.50 8.35
C LEU A 13 -0.81 -8.71 7.42
N GLU A 14 -1.60 -8.57 6.35
CA GLU A 14 -1.79 -9.65 5.39
C GLU A 14 -0.58 -9.82 4.47
N LEU A 15 -0.03 -8.72 3.92
CA LEU A 15 1.10 -8.76 2.98
C LEU A 15 2.34 -9.41 3.59
N THR A 16 2.60 -9.13 4.87
CA THR A 16 3.78 -9.61 5.59
C THR A 16 3.51 -10.84 6.45
N TRP A 17 2.27 -11.34 6.43
CA TRP A 17 1.82 -12.44 7.29
C TRP A 17 2.17 -12.21 8.77
N ASN A 18 1.69 -11.09 9.32
CA ASN A 18 2.00 -10.63 10.67
C ASN A 18 3.52 -10.50 10.90
N ALA A 19 4.21 -9.84 9.97
CA ALA A 19 5.65 -9.61 9.96
C ALA A 19 6.55 -10.86 9.90
N THR A 20 6.01 -12.08 9.78
CA THR A 20 6.85 -13.29 9.60
C THR A 20 7.46 -13.38 8.20
N GLU A 21 6.88 -12.67 7.22
CA GLU A 21 7.37 -12.54 5.85
C GLU A 21 7.49 -11.06 5.45
N PRO A 22 8.53 -10.33 5.89
CA PRO A 22 8.66 -8.89 5.64
C PRO A 22 8.62 -8.53 4.15
N LEU A 23 8.03 -7.37 3.84
CA LEU A 23 8.00 -6.80 2.49
C LEU A 23 9.34 -6.12 2.20
N THR A 24 9.99 -6.45 1.09
CA THR A 24 11.15 -5.71 0.57
C THR A 24 10.68 -4.59 -0.36
N LEU A 25 11.14 -3.36 -0.11
CA LEU A 25 10.87 -2.19 -0.94
C LEU A 25 11.95 -2.02 -2.03
N ASP A 26 11.68 -1.14 -2.99
CA ASP A 26 12.56 -0.91 -4.15
C ASP A 26 13.97 -0.41 -3.77
N ASP A 27 14.11 0.26 -2.62
CA ASP A 27 15.39 0.71 -2.08
C ASP A 27 16.17 -0.38 -1.32
N GLY A 28 15.60 -1.59 -1.25
CA GLY A 28 16.15 -2.74 -0.54
C GLY A 28 15.83 -2.78 0.96
N SER A 29 15.18 -1.75 1.52
CA SER A 29 14.71 -1.79 2.90
C SER A 29 13.58 -2.81 3.07
N THR A 30 13.34 -3.24 4.31
CA THR A 30 12.24 -4.16 4.63
C THR A 30 11.26 -3.54 5.61
N ARG A 31 9.99 -3.97 5.52
CA ARG A 31 8.91 -3.58 6.43
C ARG A 31 8.11 -4.79 6.88
N GLY A 32 7.91 -4.91 8.19
CA GLY A 32 6.87 -5.77 8.77
C GLY A 32 5.55 -5.01 8.94
N PHE A 33 5.64 -3.80 9.48
CA PHE A 33 4.54 -2.83 9.62
C PHE A 33 5.04 -1.43 9.25
N LEU A 34 4.19 -0.41 9.41
CA LEU A 34 4.59 0.97 9.22
C LEU A 34 5.57 1.42 10.32
N GLU A 35 6.57 2.18 9.92
CA GLU A 35 7.55 2.84 10.79
C GLU A 35 7.37 4.36 10.74
N ASP A 36 7.91 5.07 11.73
CA ASP A 36 7.89 6.53 11.77
C ASP A 36 8.59 7.10 10.53
N GLY A 37 7.95 8.06 9.87
CA GLY A 37 8.42 8.66 8.63
C GLY A 37 7.91 7.97 7.36
N ASP A 38 7.34 6.76 7.45
CA ASP A 38 6.74 6.10 6.30
C ASP A 38 5.55 6.94 5.78
N THR A 39 5.46 7.06 4.45
CA THR A 39 4.34 7.71 3.76
C THR A 39 3.62 6.71 2.88
N VAL A 40 2.30 6.60 3.05
CA VAL A 40 1.44 5.71 2.27
C VAL A 40 0.53 6.55 1.39
N THR A 41 0.49 6.22 0.10
CA THR A 41 -0.42 6.81 -0.88
C THR A 41 -1.32 5.73 -1.47
N MET A 42 -2.63 5.94 -1.40
CA MET A 42 -3.62 5.12 -2.08
C MET A 42 -4.13 5.84 -3.31
N THR A 43 -4.09 5.17 -4.46
CA THR A 43 -4.61 5.68 -5.74
C THR A 43 -5.55 4.65 -6.34
N ALA A 44 -6.51 5.10 -7.14
CA ALA A 44 -7.39 4.21 -7.89
C ALA A 44 -7.98 4.92 -9.11
N TRP A 45 -8.34 4.11 -10.10
CA TRP A 45 -8.98 4.56 -11.33
C TRP A 45 -9.84 3.44 -11.92
N ALA A 46 -10.76 3.80 -12.81
CA ALA A 46 -11.58 2.88 -13.59
C ALA A 46 -11.50 3.19 -15.09
N PRO A 47 -11.64 2.18 -15.98
CA PRO A 47 -11.69 2.42 -17.42
C PRO A 47 -12.94 3.22 -17.80
N GLY A 48 -12.77 4.17 -18.71
CA GLY A 48 -13.82 4.95 -19.34
C GLY A 48 -13.94 4.66 -20.85
N PRO A 49 -14.85 5.37 -21.54
CA PRO A 49 -15.00 5.27 -22.99
C PRO A 49 -13.69 5.52 -23.73
N ASP A 50 -13.51 4.85 -24.87
CA ASP A 50 -12.37 5.05 -25.79
C ASP A 50 -10.99 4.89 -25.13
N GLY A 51 -10.90 4.08 -24.07
CA GLY A 51 -9.65 3.84 -23.34
C GLY A 51 -9.29 4.92 -22.32
N ALA A 52 -10.19 5.85 -22.02
CA ALA A 52 -9.99 6.84 -20.97
C ALA A 52 -9.78 6.19 -19.59
N ARG A 53 -9.10 6.91 -18.68
CA ARG A 53 -8.98 6.54 -17.26
C ARG A 53 -9.70 7.58 -16.41
N ILE A 54 -10.60 7.12 -15.55
CA ILE A 54 -11.32 7.96 -14.59
C ILE A 54 -10.71 7.71 -13.21
N GLY A 55 -9.92 8.66 -12.71
CA GLY A 55 -9.30 8.58 -11.39
C GLY A 55 -10.23 9.03 -10.26
N ILE A 56 -10.03 8.51 -9.05
CA ILE A 56 -10.76 8.91 -7.83
C ILE A 56 -9.88 9.68 -6.82
N ALA A 57 -8.98 10.52 -7.35
CA ALA A 57 -7.96 11.26 -6.59
C ALA A 57 -7.05 10.35 -5.74
N GLU A 58 -6.11 10.96 -5.01
CA GLU A 58 -5.17 10.26 -4.14
C GLU A 58 -5.47 10.54 -2.68
N VAL A 59 -5.22 9.55 -1.82
CA VAL A 59 -5.25 9.70 -0.36
C VAL A 59 -3.86 9.38 0.18
N THR A 60 -3.22 10.36 0.81
CA THR A 60 -1.85 10.24 1.32
C THR A 60 -1.78 10.59 2.80
N GLY A 61 -0.96 9.85 3.54
CA GLY A 61 -0.64 10.13 4.94
C GLY A 61 0.76 9.70 5.31
N THR A 62 1.37 10.43 6.25
CA THR A 62 2.70 10.15 6.80
C THR A 62 2.58 9.79 8.27
N ILE A 63 3.28 8.74 8.70
CA ILE A 63 3.34 8.34 10.10
C ILE A 63 4.31 9.26 10.84
N LEU A 64 3.81 9.92 11.88
CA LEU A 64 4.60 10.73 12.79
C LEU A 64 4.92 9.92 14.05
N PRO A 65 6.07 10.18 14.69
CA PRO A 65 6.39 9.57 15.98
C PRO A 65 5.28 9.75 17.01
N ALA A 66 5.14 8.73 17.86
CA ALA A 66 4.25 8.80 19.01
C ALA A 66 4.62 9.98 19.94
N ARG A 67 3.63 10.48 20.68
CA ARG A 67 3.79 11.57 21.66
C ARG A 67 4.04 11.03 23.06
#